data_AF-A0A943HWP7-F1
#
_entry.id   AF-A0A943HWP7-F1
#
_cell.length_a   1.000
_cell.length_b   1.000
_cell.length_c   1.000
_cell.angle_alpha   90.00
_cell.angle_beta   90.00
_cell.angle_gamma   90.00
#
_symmetry.space_group_name_H-M   'P 1'
#
loop_
_entity.id
_entity.type
_entity.pdbx_description
1 polymer ?
#
loop_
_entity_poly.entity_id
_entity_poly.type
_entity_poly.pdbx_seq_one_letter_code
_entity_poly.pdbx_strand_id
1 'polypeptide(L)'
;MSQKIIVQTLSRYPITPHTYLVNLNDADWPKFLSGDNAKRMEILKTYVRDIRHGLYATREIIWIAMEAIKETDKADIINALQPNFKDTATLNTKIALIDGSQLDCYPIALPPEETVSGEFSLDTTGKYLQVGKKPHFVTDKELAERRKQEKIDAKLFYEHIHLFLANADKILSDSRLFLSPVNVVNGLAYTGTSGFRRPTLGVYIEWWLYHKDASIDAKGNPIWFISGSPLSGRNACSTVDRKGKTHRAQLNGSFLAVWGSLAEVNNRYNEFKGRYMAYDLKEVIDILKGTTDAQQLFKLHLRLEKVRYDKHIANLKKALKQSKELSLEYKDKIQSLLFQQHREESTEYYRKCVNLQTVARLTREYFYEQRIELRKALRGGNIDNITYQRTLTPLRKKAKEAECQCREYEREGLSKVFGEDAPYFDFNVIEKLTLEVI
;
A
#
# COMPACT_ATOMS: atom_id res chain seq x y z
N MET A 1 36.68 43.99 42.68
CA MET A 1 36.47 42.56 42.39
C MET A 1 35.51 42.38 41.22
N SER A 2 36.07 42.26 40.01
CA SER A 2 35.31 41.82 38.84
C SER A 2 35.00 40.33 38.98
N GLN A 3 33.72 39.94 39.01
CA GLN A 3 33.30 38.54 39.11
C GLN A 3 32.87 37.98 37.76
N LYS A 4 33.40 36.81 37.41
CA LYS A 4 33.03 36.08 36.21
C LYS A 4 31.84 35.17 36.50
N ILE A 5 30.79 35.31 35.69
CA ILE A 5 29.61 34.44 35.72
C ILE A 5 29.40 33.76 34.38
N ILE A 6 28.89 32.54 34.43
CA ILE A 6 28.34 31.85 33.26
C ILE A 6 26.84 32.09 33.28
N VAL A 7 26.28 32.59 32.18
CA VAL A 7 24.85 32.88 32.03
C VAL A 7 24.31 32.09 30.85
N GLN A 8 23.29 31.28 31.07
CA GLN A 8 22.57 30.59 30.02
C GLN A 8 21.16 31.20 29.87
N THR A 9 20.86 31.63 28.65
CA THR A 9 19.57 32.24 28.31
C THR A 9 18.68 31.26 27.56
N LEU A 10 17.47 31.01 28.09
CA LEU A 10 16.46 30.16 27.46
C LEU A 10 15.43 31.03 26.72
N SER A 11 15.48 31.05 25.39
CA SER A 11 14.59 31.84 24.52
C SER A 11 13.22 31.16 24.30
N ARG A 12 12.16 31.96 24.09
CA ARG A 12 10.84 31.48 23.60
C ARG A 12 10.87 30.96 22.15
N TYR A 13 11.89 31.31 21.37
CA TYR A 13 12.07 30.87 19.98
C TYR A 13 13.08 29.72 19.92
N PRO A 14 13.00 28.82 18.91
CA PRO A 14 13.78 27.59 18.82
C PRO A 14 15.23 27.88 18.39
N ILE A 15 15.90 28.73 19.14
CA ILE A 15 17.32 29.01 19.02
C ILE A 15 17.98 28.28 20.20
N THR A 16 19.09 27.59 19.92
CA THR A 16 19.91 26.88 20.91
C THR A 16 20.09 27.70 22.20
N PRO A 17 20.12 27.08 23.39
CA PRO A 17 20.42 27.83 24.61
C PRO A 17 21.84 28.39 24.49
N HIS A 18 21.95 29.72 24.50
CA HIS A 18 23.23 30.40 24.38
C HIS A 18 23.85 30.58 25.77
N THR A 19 25.10 30.16 25.91
CA THR A 19 25.87 30.27 27.15
C THR A 19 26.91 31.37 26.98
N TYR A 20 26.85 32.38 27.83
CA TYR A 20 27.74 33.54 27.82
C TYR A 20 28.62 33.54 29.05
N LEU A 21 29.91 33.81 28.88
CA LEU A 21 30.80 34.16 29.97
C LEU A 21 30.78 35.69 30.12
N VAL A 22 30.27 36.18 31.24
CA VAL A 22 30.10 37.61 31.50
C VAL A 22 30.95 38.02 32.69
N ASN A 23 31.69 39.12 32.57
CA ASN A 23 32.46 39.69 33.69
C ASN A 23 31.71 40.91 34.22
N LEU A 24 31.13 40.79 35.41
CA LEU A 24 30.41 41.87 36.08
C LEU A 24 31.37 42.63 37.00
N ASN A 25 31.34 43.96 36.90
CA ASN A 25 32.15 44.84 37.75
C ASN A 25 31.43 45.11 39.09
N ASP A 26 32.20 45.41 40.15
CA ASP A 26 31.75 45.49 41.56
C ASP A 26 30.45 46.24 41.83
N ALA A 27 30.15 47.28 41.05
CA ALA A 27 29.00 48.15 41.26
C ALA A 27 27.65 47.49 40.89
N ASP A 28 27.66 46.47 40.03
CA ASP A 28 26.45 45.84 39.50
C ASP A 28 26.14 44.48 40.16
N TRP A 29 27.11 43.87 40.83
CA TRP A 29 26.97 42.53 41.41
C TRP A 29 25.91 42.41 42.52
N PRO A 30 25.85 43.32 43.52
CA PRO A 30 24.80 43.26 44.54
C PRO A 30 23.40 43.42 43.95
N LYS A 31 23.27 44.27 42.92
CA LYS A 31 22.01 44.51 42.20
C LYS A 31 21.59 43.31 41.34
N PHE A 32 22.56 42.58 40.79
CA PHE A 32 22.32 41.36 40.02
C PHE A 32 21.80 40.22 40.90
N LEU A 33 22.36 40.06 42.11
CA LEU A 33 21.93 39.04 43.07
C LEU A 33 20.49 39.29 43.58
N SER A 34 20.19 40.53 43.97
CA SER A 34 18.89 40.90 44.57
C SER A 34 17.77 41.19 43.56
N GLY A 35 18.05 41.16 42.26
CA GLY A 35 17.09 41.51 41.21
C GLY A 35 16.31 40.32 40.66
N ASP A 36 15.03 40.53 40.31
CA ASP A 36 14.26 39.54 39.54
C ASP A 36 14.84 39.35 38.13
N ASN A 37 14.42 38.29 37.42
CA ASN A 37 14.94 37.96 36.08
C ASN A 37 14.89 39.15 35.10
N ALA A 38 13.86 39.99 35.16
CA ALA A 38 13.77 41.20 34.33
C ALA A 38 14.88 42.23 34.64
N LYS A 39 15.20 42.45 35.93
CA LYS A 39 16.28 43.35 36.36
C LYS A 39 17.66 42.78 36.02
N ARG A 40 17.83 41.46 36.17
CA ARG A 40 19.05 40.76 35.74
C ARG A 40 19.29 40.89 34.23
N MET A 41 18.23 40.81 33.41
CA MET A 41 18.33 41.03 31.97
C MET A 41 18.76 42.45 31.63
N GLU A 42 18.23 43.47 32.31
CA GLU A 42 18.65 44.86 32.05
C GLU A 42 20.13 45.09 32.35
N ILE A 43 20.63 44.51 33.45
CA ILE A 43 22.05 44.54 33.76
C ILE A 43 22.85 43.80 32.68
N LEU A 44 22.39 42.65 32.19
CA LEU A 44 23.11 41.89 31.16
C LEU A 44 23.10 42.55 29.77
N LYS A 45 22.15 43.44 29.45
CA LYS A 45 22.14 44.17 28.16
C LYS A 45 23.41 45.01 27.94
N THR A 46 24.04 45.51 29.00
CA THR A 46 25.27 46.28 28.86
C THR A 46 26.47 45.38 28.53
N TYR A 47 26.44 44.11 28.93
CA TYR A 47 27.56 43.18 28.75
C TYR A 47 27.38 42.18 27.60
N VAL A 48 26.15 41.81 27.24
CA VAL A 48 25.85 40.83 26.19
C VAL A 48 25.09 41.48 25.04
N ARG A 49 25.75 41.54 23.88
CA ARG A 49 25.24 42.23 22.68
C ARG A 49 23.92 41.63 22.18
N ASP A 50 23.75 40.32 22.22
CA ASP A 50 22.54 39.66 21.70
C ASP A 50 21.32 39.93 22.60
N ILE A 51 21.54 40.03 23.92
CA ILE A 51 20.54 40.43 24.89
C ILE A 51 20.16 41.91 24.68
N ARG A 52 21.13 42.78 24.36
CA ARG A 52 20.91 44.20 24.03
C ARG A 52 19.98 44.40 22.83
N HIS A 53 20.13 43.56 21.80
CA HIS A 53 19.36 43.66 20.55
C HIS A 53 17.97 43.01 20.64
N GLY A 54 17.57 42.46 21.80
CA GLY A 54 16.23 41.90 21.98
C GLY A 54 15.95 40.64 21.14
N LEU A 55 17.00 39.96 20.67
CA LEU A 55 16.91 38.75 19.84
C LEU A 55 16.30 37.56 20.59
N TYR A 56 16.21 37.65 21.93
CA TYR A 56 15.71 36.60 22.80
C TYR A 56 14.63 37.14 23.74
N ALA A 57 13.41 36.61 23.61
CA ALA A 57 12.39 36.72 24.66
C ALA A 57 12.65 35.62 25.70
N THR A 58 13.63 35.85 26.57
CA THR A 58 14.06 34.87 27.58
C THR A 58 13.00 34.66 28.66
N ARG A 59 12.64 33.39 28.90
CA ARG A 59 11.69 33.00 29.97
C ARG A 59 12.40 32.81 31.31
N GLU A 60 13.62 32.27 31.29
CA GLU A 60 14.43 31.95 32.46
C GLU A 60 15.92 32.22 32.20
N ILE A 61 16.64 32.57 33.27
CA ILE A 61 18.09 32.81 33.28
C ILE A 61 18.70 31.86 34.29
N ILE A 62 19.59 30.99 33.84
CA ILE A 62 20.42 30.17 34.73
C ILE A 62 21.78 30.85 34.80
N TRP A 63 22.30 31.09 36.00
CA TRP A 63 23.61 31.70 36.17
C TRP A 63 24.41 31.02 37.28
N ILE A 64 25.73 30.93 37.08
CA ILE A 64 26.67 30.33 38.03
C ILE A 64 27.85 31.28 38.20
N ALA A 65 28.18 31.62 39.45
CA ALA A 65 29.39 32.37 39.77
C ALA A 65 30.61 31.45 39.70
N MET A 66 31.64 31.83 38.93
CA MET A 66 32.82 30.99 38.76
C MET A 66 33.61 30.77 40.05
N GLU A 67 33.56 31.73 40.98
CA GLU A 67 34.25 31.63 42.28
C GLU A 67 33.59 30.62 43.23
N ALA A 68 32.37 30.18 42.93
CA ALA A 68 31.65 29.16 43.70
C ALA A 68 31.93 27.72 43.23
N ILE A 69 32.72 27.53 42.16
CA ILE A 69 32.98 26.21 41.57
C ILE A 69 34.20 25.57 42.24
N LYS A 70 33.98 24.60 43.14
CA LYS A 70 35.05 23.69 43.59
C LYS A 70 35.18 22.53 42.59
N GLU A 71 36.37 21.93 42.46
CA GLU A 71 36.61 20.82 41.52
C GLU A 71 35.66 19.62 41.72
N THR A 72 35.11 19.46 42.92
CA THR A 72 34.11 18.45 43.28
C THR A 72 32.73 18.67 42.65
N ASP A 73 32.40 19.90 42.26
CA ASP A 73 31.04 20.29 41.85
C ASP A 73 30.87 20.28 40.32
N LYS A 74 31.94 19.93 39.58
CA LYS A 74 31.96 19.88 38.12
C LYS A 74 30.91 18.91 37.55
N ALA A 75 30.68 17.78 38.23
CA ALA A 75 29.70 16.78 37.82
C ALA A 75 28.25 17.30 37.98
N ASP A 76 27.97 18.01 39.07
CA ASP A 76 26.65 18.58 39.35
C ASP A 76 26.34 19.76 38.43
N ILE A 77 27.36 20.55 38.05
CA ILE A 77 27.23 21.63 37.08
C ILE A 77 26.99 21.07 35.66
N ILE A 78 27.63 19.96 35.27
CA ILE A 78 27.35 19.28 34.00
C ILE A 78 25.91 18.72 33.99
N ASN A 79 25.44 18.15 35.10
CA ASN A 79 24.06 17.66 35.23
C ASN A 79 23.01 18.79 35.23
N ALA A 80 23.32 19.96 35.80
CA ALA A 80 22.43 21.12 35.79
C ALA A 80 22.39 21.85 34.43
N LEU A 81 23.47 21.79 33.66
CA LEU A 81 23.57 22.35 32.30
C LEU A 81 23.05 21.40 31.22
N GLN A 82 22.93 20.09 31.51
CA GLN A 82 22.10 19.20 30.71
C GLN A 82 20.63 19.53 30.99
N PRO A 83 19.81 19.90 29.98
CA PRO A 83 18.38 20.03 30.21
C PRO A 83 17.87 18.72 30.79
N ASN A 84 17.10 18.80 31.88
CA ASN A 84 16.50 17.66 32.59
C ASN A 84 15.66 16.78 31.63
N PHE A 85 16.32 15.87 30.92
CA PHE A 85 15.71 14.81 30.13
C PHE A 85 15.44 13.61 31.06
N LYS A 86 14.54 13.78 32.04
CA LYS A 86 14.15 12.70 32.96
C LYS A 86 13.27 11.62 32.33
N ASP A 87 12.83 11.79 31.08
CA ASP A 87 12.01 10.80 30.35
C ASP A 87 12.75 10.16 29.17
N THR A 88 14.05 9.85 29.32
CA THR A 88 14.85 9.16 28.28
C THR A 88 14.70 7.63 28.30
N ALA A 89 13.90 7.06 29.20
CA ALA A 89 13.75 5.61 29.33
C ALA A 89 13.03 4.92 28.14
N THR A 90 12.44 5.66 27.19
CA THR A 90 11.84 5.08 25.97
C THR A 90 11.95 6.00 24.73
N LEU A 91 13.11 6.60 24.47
CA LEU A 91 13.36 7.18 23.15
C LEU A 91 13.77 6.05 22.20
N ASN A 92 12.81 5.54 21.42
CA ASN A 92 13.11 4.68 20.28
C ASN A 92 13.88 5.51 19.25
N THR A 93 15.21 5.50 19.35
CA THR A 93 16.15 6.22 18.46
C THR A 93 16.11 5.72 17.03
N LYS A 94 15.33 4.67 16.75
CA LYS A 94 15.23 4.01 15.46
C LYS A 94 13.79 3.96 14.97
N ILE A 95 13.54 4.46 13.76
CA ILE A 95 12.27 4.27 13.04
C ILE A 95 12.35 2.93 12.30
N ALA A 96 11.36 2.07 12.49
CA ALA A 96 11.20 0.85 11.70
C ALA A 96 10.32 1.11 10.47
N LEU A 97 10.94 1.12 9.29
CA LEU A 97 10.27 1.26 7.99
C LEU A 97 9.41 0.02 7.67
N ILE A 98 8.58 0.11 6.61
CA ILE A 98 7.69 -1.00 6.20
C ILE A 98 8.48 -2.23 5.72
N ASP A 99 9.67 -2.03 5.15
CA ASP A 99 10.59 -3.12 4.77
C ASP A 99 11.32 -3.75 5.95
N GLY A 100 11.15 -3.22 7.17
CA GLY A 100 11.85 -3.68 8.37
C GLY A 100 13.24 -3.06 8.56
N SER A 101 13.67 -2.16 7.68
CA SER A 101 14.90 -1.40 7.88
C SER A 101 14.75 -0.39 9.03
N GLN A 102 15.85 -0.18 9.76
CA GLN A 102 15.90 0.72 10.91
C GLN A 102 16.64 1.99 10.54
N LEU A 103 16.00 3.14 10.74
CA LEU A 103 16.56 4.46 10.49
C LEU A 103 16.99 5.10 11.80
N ASP A 104 18.27 5.49 11.91
CA ASP A 104 18.78 6.25 13.05
C ASP A 104 18.23 7.68 13.00
N CYS A 105 17.56 8.09 14.08
CA CYS A 105 16.84 9.35 14.14
C CYS A 105 17.57 10.39 14.98
N TYR A 106 17.52 11.65 14.53
CA TYR A 106 18.14 12.78 15.22
C TYR A 106 17.08 13.55 16.02
N PRO A 107 17.07 13.48 17.37
CA PRO A 107 16.02 14.10 18.18
C PRO A 107 16.06 15.63 18.11
N ILE A 108 14.88 16.25 18.16
CA ILE A 108 14.72 17.69 18.35
C ILE A 108 14.93 18.00 19.83
N ALA A 109 15.69 19.04 20.14
CA ALA A 109 16.03 19.42 21.52
C ALA A 109 14.81 19.74 22.41
N LEU A 110 13.67 20.12 21.81
CA LEU A 110 12.38 20.36 22.47
C LEU A 110 11.25 19.80 21.59
N PRO A 111 10.74 18.58 21.85
CA PRO A 111 9.53 18.09 21.17
C PRO A 111 8.30 18.89 21.63
N PRO A 112 7.29 19.12 20.76
CA PRO A 112 6.01 19.66 21.21
C PRO A 112 5.35 18.66 22.18
N GLU A 113 4.86 19.14 23.32
CA GLU A 113 4.29 18.34 24.42
C GLU A 113 3.05 17.52 24.01
N GLU A 114 2.38 17.87 22.91
CA GLU A 114 1.17 17.19 22.45
C GLU A 114 1.41 16.35 21.18
N THR A 115 1.57 15.03 21.37
CA THR A 115 1.33 14.06 20.29
C THR A 115 -0.17 13.97 20.07
N VAL A 116 -0.72 14.83 19.20
CA VAL A 116 -2.14 14.75 18.88
C VAL A 116 -2.41 13.52 18.02
N SER A 117 -3.25 12.61 18.51
CA SER A 117 -3.56 11.36 17.82
C SER A 117 -4.14 11.64 16.42
N GLY A 118 -3.69 10.85 15.44
CA GLY A 118 -4.20 10.87 14.06
C GLY A 118 -5.46 10.03 13.87
N GLU A 119 -6.06 9.58 14.98
CA GLU A 119 -7.24 8.73 14.96
C GLU A 119 -8.45 9.41 14.32
N PHE A 120 -9.31 8.59 13.74
CA PHE A 120 -10.53 9.03 13.10
C PHE A 120 -11.52 9.55 14.15
N SER A 121 -11.52 10.86 14.38
CA SER A 121 -12.54 11.53 15.18
C SER A 121 -13.50 12.30 14.27
N LEU A 122 -14.80 12.08 14.44
CA LEU A 122 -15.82 12.97 13.88
C LEU A 122 -15.61 14.38 14.41
N ASP A 123 -15.83 15.38 13.55
CA ASP A 123 -15.64 16.77 13.95
C ASP A 123 -16.72 17.21 14.94
N THR A 124 -16.40 17.21 16.23
CA THR A 124 -17.23 17.73 17.31
C THR A 124 -17.17 19.25 17.43
N THR A 125 -16.23 19.92 16.75
CA THR A 125 -16.06 21.38 16.79
C THR A 125 -17.00 22.12 15.84
N GLY A 126 -17.80 21.41 15.03
CA GLY A 126 -18.76 22.01 14.10
C GLY A 126 -18.09 22.88 13.03
N LYS A 127 -16.83 22.60 12.70
CA LYS A 127 -16.01 23.38 11.76
C LYS A 127 -16.18 22.90 10.31
N TYR A 128 -16.35 21.59 10.15
CA TYR A 128 -16.53 20.87 8.90
C TYR A 128 -17.91 20.22 8.79
N LEU A 129 -18.54 19.92 9.94
CA LEU A 129 -19.93 19.45 10.05
C LEU A 129 -20.84 20.61 10.51
N GLN A 130 -21.27 21.46 9.57
CA GLN A 130 -22.31 22.47 9.82
C GLN A 130 -23.56 22.14 8.99
N VAL A 131 -24.68 21.87 9.66
CA VAL A 131 -25.98 21.77 9.02
C VAL A 131 -26.61 23.17 9.06
N GLY A 132 -26.76 23.81 7.90
CA GLY A 132 -27.58 25.03 7.74
C GLY A 132 -26.89 26.39 7.86
N LYS A 133 -25.57 26.48 8.14
CA LYS A 133 -24.81 27.76 8.07
C LYS A 133 -23.47 27.58 7.37
N LYS A 134 -23.04 28.60 6.63
CA LYS A 134 -21.69 28.68 6.04
C LYS A 134 -20.69 29.11 7.12
N PRO A 135 -19.46 28.58 7.12
CA PRO A 135 -18.49 28.87 8.17
C PRO A 135 -18.09 30.35 8.14
N HIS A 136 -18.25 31.02 9.27
CA HIS A 136 -17.66 32.34 9.52
C HIS A 136 -16.24 32.09 10.06
N PHE A 137 -15.21 32.36 9.26
CA PHE A 137 -13.84 32.37 9.77
C PHE A 137 -13.33 33.80 9.88
N VAL A 138 -12.53 34.00 10.95
CA VAL A 138 -11.32 34.82 11.05
C VAL A 138 -10.96 35.56 9.76
N THR A 139 -10.86 36.89 9.85
CA THR A 139 -10.43 37.87 8.82
C THR A 139 -9.97 37.25 7.49
N ASP A 140 -10.82 37.33 6.46
CA ASP A 140 -10.63 36.73 5.12
C ASP A 140 -9.24 36.89 4.48
N LYS A 141 -8.49 37.93 4.89
CA LYS A 141 -7.14 38.24 4.42
C LYS A 141 -6.10 37.20 4.86
N GLU A 142 -6.07 36.81 6.13
CA GLU A 142 -5.10 35.83 6.65
C GLU A 142 -5.34 34.42 6.08
N LEU A 143 -6.62 34.07 5.87
CA LEU A 143 -7.02 32.81 5.26
C LEU A 143 -6.62 32.75 3.78
N ALA A 144 -6.74 33.87 3.06
CA ALA A 144 -6.32 33.97 1.66
C ALA A 144 -4.80 33.87 1.51
N GLU A 145 -4.03 34.46 2.42
CA GLU A 145 -2.55 34.36 2.43
C GLU A 145 -2.08 32.95 2.73
N ARG A 146 -2.67 32.27 3.72
CA ARG A 146 -2.41 30.85 3.99
C ARG A 146 -2.69 29.96 2.78
N ARG A 147 -3.84 30.15 2.12
CA ARG A 147 -4.19 29.41 0.90
C ARG A 147 -3.24 29.68 -0.27
N LYS A 148 -2.66 30.88 -0.37
CA LYS A 148 -1.63 31.18 -1.38
C LYS A 148 -0.36 30.41 -1.08
N GLN A 149 0.07 30.37 0.19
CA GLN A 149 1.25 29.62 0.60
C GLN A 149 1.06 28.11 0.38
N GLU A 150 -0.10 27.55 0.76
CA GLU A 150 -0.43 26.14 0.52
C GLU A 150 -0.38 25.78 -0.97
N LYS A 151 -0.82 26.68 -1.86
CA LYS A 151 -0.73 26.47 -3.31
C LYS A 151 0.72 26.47 -3.81
N ILE A 152 1.56 27.33 -3.25
CA ILE A 152 2.99 27.40 -3.61
C ILE A 152 3.70 26.12 -3.13
N ASP A 153 3.46 25.70 -1.90
CA ASP A 153 4.04 24.50 -1.31
C ASP A 153 3.55 23.24 -2.05
N ALA A 154 2.26 23.16 -2.37
CA ALA A 154 1.70 22.08 -3.17
C ALA A 154 2.33 22.04 -4.58
N LYS A 155 2.55 23.21 -5.19
CA LYS A 155 3.22 23.32 -6.49
C LYS A 155 4.65 22.81 -6.47
N LEU A 156 5.41 23.21 -5.46
CA LEU A 156 6.77 22.71 -5.26
C LEU A 156 6.77 21.18 -5.11
N PHE A 157 5.80 20.63 -4.38
CA PHE A 157 5.67 19.20 -4.19
C PHE A 157 5.34 18.46 -5.48
N TYR A 158 4.24 18.82 -6.18
CA TYR A 158 3.78 18.05 -7.33
C TYR A 158 4.73 18.14 -8.53
N GLU A 159 5.43 19.26 -8.74
CA GLU A 159 6.39 19.39 -9.84
C GLU A 159 7.61 18.46 -9.68
N HIS A 160 7.99 18.14 -8.44
CA HIS A 160 9.21 17.38 -8.12
C HIS A 160 8.95 15.93 -7.69
N ILE A 161 7.72 15.41 -7.80
CA ILE A 161 7.39 14.02 -7.41
C ILE A 161 8.28 13.00 -8.09
N HIS A 162 8.52 13.15 -9.40
CA HIS A 162 9.37 12.22 -10.15
C HIS A 162 10.82 12.21 -9.62
N LEU A 163 11.30 13.36 -9.13
CA LEU A 163 12.63 13.50 -8.55
C LEU A 163 12.70 12.86 -7.16
N PHE A 164 11.66 12.97 -6.34
CA PHE A 164 11.59 12.26 -5.05
C PHE A 164 11.55 10.75 -5.24
N LEU A 165 10.77 10.29 -6.21
CA LEU A 165 10.52 8.87 -6.44
C LEU A 165 11.74 8.20 -7.12
N ALA A 166 12.55 8.96 -7.88
CA ALA A 166 13.82 8.49 -8.44
C ALA A 166 14.90 8.33 -7.36
N ASN A 167 14.89 9.21 -6.35
CA ASN A 167 15.80 9.20 -5.22
C ASN A 167 15.21 8.51 -3.98
N ALA A 168 14.20 7.65 -4.16
CA ALA A 168 13.49 7.02 -3.05
C ALA A 168 14.42 6.26 -2.10
N ASP A 169 15.40 5.53 -2.65
CA ASP A 169 16.36 4.74 -1.87
C ASP A 169 17.18 5.65 -0.91
N LYS A 170 17.52 6.88 -1.33
CA LYS A 170 18.25 7.86 -0.50
C LYS A 170 17.35 8.50 0.57
N ILE A 171 16.10 8.81 0.21
CA ILE A 171 15.13 9.40 1.15
C ILE A 171 14.75 8.39 2.24
N LEU A 172 14.69 7.10 1.90
CA LEU A 172 14.47 6.01 2.85
C LEU A 172 15.72 5.66 3.68
N SER A 173 16.90 6.21 3.34
CA SER A 173 18.15 5.98 4.08
C SER A 173 18.47 7.09 5.09
N ASP A 174 17.92 8.31 4.92
CA ASP A 174 18.16 9.45 5.82
C ASP A 174 16.86 9.87 6.51
N SER A 175 16.83 9.77 7.85
CA SER A 175 15.66 10.12 8.67
C SER A 175 15.23 11.58 8.47
N ARG A 176 16.17 12.49 8.16
CA ARG A 176 15.90 13.93 8.03
C ARG A 176 15.20 14.26 6.71
N LEU A 177 15.53 13.52 5.65
CA LEU A 177 14.82 13.58 4.36
C LEU A 177 13.45 12.90 4.48
N PHE A 178 13.39 11.77 5.18
CA PHE A 178 12.16 11.00 5.39
C PHE A 178 11.07 11.81 6.13
N LEU A 179 11.45 12.52 7.20
CA LEU A 179 10.53 13.28 8.04
C LEU A 179 10.21 14.69 7.51
N SER A 180 10.69 15.07 6.33
CA SER A 180 10.40 16.38 5.73
C SER A 180 8.88 16.58 5.57
N PRO A 181 8.30 17.64 6.17
CA PRO A 181 6.86 17.87 6.17
C PRO A 181 6.40 18.30 4.77
N VAL A 182 5.34 17.66 4.29
CA VAL A 182 4.65 18.02 3.06
C VAL A 182 3.40 18.79 3.42
N ASN A 183 3.41 20.12 3.18
CA ASN A 183 2.30 21.03 3.49
C ASN A 183 1.14 20.93 2.48
N VAL A 184 0.71 19.72 2.13
CA VAL A 184 -0.47 19.50 1.30
C VAL A 184 -1.66 19.17 2.19
N VAL A 185 -2.67 20.04 2.16
CA VAL A 185 -3.91 19.87 2.92
C VAL A 185 -4.80 18.86 2.19
N ASN A 186 -4.62 17.58 2.48
CA ASN A 186 -5.57 16.55 2.06
C ASN A 186 -6.81 16.59 2.96
N GLY A 187 -7.99 16.50 2.36
CA GLY A 187 -9.24 16.75 3.05
C GLY A 187 -10.31 15.71 2.75
N LEU A 188 -10.85 15.10 3.80
CA LEU A 188 -12.08 14.32 3.73
C LEU A 188 -13.29 15.23 3.89
N ALA A 189 -14.37 14.87 3.19
CA ALA A 189 -15.68 15.38 3.55
C ALA A 189 -16.01 14.95 5.00
N TYR A 190 -16.62 15.86 5.78
CA TYR A 190 -17.17 15.61 7.13
C TYR A 190 -16.16 15.45 8.28
N THR A 191 -14.87 15.26 8.00
CA THR A 191 -13.86 15.04 9.05
C THR A 191 -12.58 15.88 8.89
N GLY A 192 -12.57 16.82 7.94
CA GLY A 192 -11.47 17.77 7.75
C GLY A 192 -10.14 17.08 7.37
N THR A 193 -9.10 17.31 8.17
CA THR A 193 -7.74 16.74 8.00
C THR A 193 -7.47 15.51 8.87
N SER A 194 -8.51 14.90 9.46
CA SER A 194 -8.38 13.67 10.25
C SER A 194 -7.66 12.58 9.45
N GLY A 195 -6.73 11.85 10.07
CA GLY A 195 -5.83 10.88 9.42
C GLY A 195 -4.66 11.47 8.61
N PHE A 196 -4.67 12.77 8.28
CA PHE A 196 -3.72 13.43 7.37
C PHE A 196 -3.01 14.62 7.99
N ARG A 197 -2.75 14.56 9.30
CA ARG A 197 -1.98 15.61 9.98
C ARG A 197 -0.50 15.47 9.63
N ARG A 198 0.05 16.52 9.00
CA ARG A 198 1.46 16.68 8.63
C ARG A 198 2.02 15.44 7.91
N PRO A 199 1.54 15.12 6.70
CA PRO A 199 2.12 14.02 5.94
C PRO A 199 3.59 14.34 5.64
N THR A 200 4.46 13.34 5.71
CA THR A 200 5.89 13.51 5.43
C THR A 200 6.25 12.95 4.05
N LEU A 201 7.39 13.36 3.51
CA LEU A 201 7.86 12.90 2.21
C LEU A 201 8.08 11.37 2.18
N GLY A 202 8.62 10.82 3.27
CA GLY A 202 8.82 9.39 3.46
C GLY A 202 7.53 8.59 3.38
N VAL A 203 6.45 9.08 4.00
CA VAL A 203 5.12 8.45 3.96
C VAL A 203 4.60 8.31 2.53
N TYR A 204 4.74 9.35 1.70
CA TYR A 204 4.32 9.28 0.30
C TYR A 204 5.16 8.28 -0.50
N ILE A 205 6.48 8.24 -0.27
CA ILE A 205 7.38 7.33 -0.99
C ILE A 205 7.09 5.88 -0.63
N GLU A 206 6.95 5.56 0.65
CA GLU A 206 6.57 4.21 1.08
C GLU A 206 5.21 3.82 0.53
N TRP A 207 4.25 4.73 0.54
CA TRP A 207 2.93 4.49 -0.04
C TRP A 207 3.00 4.23 -1.55
N TRP A 208 3.82 4.96 -2.30
CA TRP A 208 4.04 4.72 -3.74
C TRP A 208 4.78 3.42 -4.04
N LEU A 209 5.70 2.99 -3.16
CA LEU A 209 6.50 1.78 -3.36
C LEU A 209 5.77 0.50 -2.94
N TYR A 210 5.14 0.50 -1.78
CA TYR A 210 4.55 -0.72 -1.17
C TYR A 210 3.06 -0.88 -1.49
N HIS A 211 2.30 0.21 -1.66
CA HIS A 211 0.86 0.16 -1.94
C HIS A 211 0.52 0.53 -3.39
N LYS A 212 1.23 -0.06 -4.36
CA LYS A 212 1.13 0.28 -5.81
C LYS A 212 -0.29 0.27 -6.37
N ASP A 213 -1.14 -0.65 -5.90
CA ASP A 213 -2.52 -0.79 -6.39
C ASP A 213 -3.42 0.38 -5.96
N ALA A 214 -3.10 1.01 -4.83
CA ALA A 214 -3.86 2.10 -4.23
C ALA A 214 -3.24 3.48 -4.46
N SER A 215 -1.93 3.56 -4.68
CA SER A 215 -1.17 4.80 -4.74
C SER A 215 -0.85 5.29 -6.16
N ILE A 216 -1.05 4.43 -7.16
CA ILE A 216 -0.80 4.72 -8.58
C ILE A 216 -2.11 4.71 -9.36
N ASP A 217 -2.28 5.72 -10.22
CA ASP A 217 -3.39 5.87 -11.14
C ASP A 217 -3.49 4.72 -12.16
N ALA A 218 -4.63 4.56 -12.83
CA ALA A 218 -4.81 3.61 -13.91
C ALA A 218 -3.83 3.79 -15.08
N LYS A 219 -3.27 5.00 -15.21
CA LYS A 219 -2.28 5.38 -16.22
C LYS A 219 -0.82 5.15 -15.78
N GLY A 220 -0.58 4.70 -14.55
CA GLY A 220 0.78 4.51 -14.02
C GLY A 220 1.38 5.76 -13.37
N ASN A 221 0.58 6.79 -13.09
CA ASN A 221 1.04 8.04 -12.48
C ASN A 221 0.83 8.04 -10.96
N PRO A 222 1.78 8.56 -10.16
CA PRO A 222 1.62 8.65 -8.71
C PRO A 222 0.51 9.66 -8.32
N ILE A 223 -0.30 9.28 -7.34
CA ILE A 223 -1.31 10.14 -6.73
C ILE A 223 -0.63 11.04 -5.70
N TRP A 224 -0.92 12.34 -5.72
CA TRP A 224 -0.30 13.32 -4.79
C TRP A 224 -1.31 14.04 -3.91
N PHE A 225 -2.55 14.19 -4.38
CA PHE A 225 -3.62 14.85 -3.66
C PHE A 225 -4.81 13.91 -3.53
N ILE A 226 -5.30 13.78 -2.30
CA ILE A 226 -6.47 12.97 -1.99
C ILE A 226 -7.52 13.85 -1.31
N SER A 227 -8.67 13.94 -1.95
CA SER A 227 -9.87 14.50 -1.35
C SER A 227 -11.10 13.76 -1.85
N GLY A 228 -12.11 13.61 -0.99
CA GLY A 228 -13.33 12.89 -1.33
C GLY A 228 -14.16 12.52 -0.11
N SER A 229 -15.24 11.80 -0.37
CA SER A 229 -16.10 11.22 0.65
C SER A 229 -15.98 9.70 0.61
N PRO A 230 -15.60 9.05 1.73
CA PRO A 230 -15.50 7.59 1.82
C PRO A 230 -16.87 6.93 1.73
N LEU A 231 -17.95 7.65 2.11
CA LEU A 231 -19.32 7.14 2.10
C LEU A 231 -19.98 7.21 0.72
N SER A 232 -19.78 8.30 -0.03
CA SER A 232 -20.41 8.45 -1.36
C SER A 232 -19.52 7.96 -2.51
N GLY A 233 -18.27 7.59 -2.22
CA GLY A 233 -17.28 7.17 -3.23
C GLY A 233 -16.82 8.28 -4.17
N ARG A 234 -17.36 9.51 -4.06
CA ARG A 234 -16.95 10.66 -4.86
C ARG A 234 -15.57 11.13 -4.43
N ASN A 235 -14.69 11.30 -5.40
CA ASN A 235 -13.31 11.71 -5.21
C ASN A 235 -12.92 12.90 -6.10
N ALA A 236 -12.02 13.72 -5.56
CA ALA A 236 -11.29 14.80 -6.22
C ALA A 236 -9.78 14.55 -6.10
N CYS A 237 -9.36 13.29 -6.29
CA CYS A 237 -7.95 12.92 -6.26
C CYS A 237 -7.23 13.42 -7.52
N SER A 238 -5.98 13.86 -7.36
CA SER A 238 -5.14 14.33 -8.47
C SER A 238 -3.85 13.53 -8.58
N THR A 239 -3.42 13.31 -9.81
CA THR A 239 -2.19 12.60 -10.19
C THR A 239 -1.25 13.53 -10.95
N VAL A 240 0.02 13.16 -11.02
CA VAL A 240 1.05 13.95 -11.72
C VAL A 240 1.62 13.18 -12.89
N ASP A 241 1.59 13.79 -14.07
CA ASP A 241 2.28 13.32 -15.27
C ASP A 241 3.79 13.55 -15.19
N ARG A 242 4.59 12.84 -16.00
CA ARG A 242 6.05 12.96 -16.07
C ARG A 242 6.59 14.40 -16.21
N LYS A 243 5.78 15.30 -16.76
CA LYS A 243 6.12 16.73 -16.96
C LYS A 243 5.73 17.63 -15.78
N GLY A 244 5.34 17.06 -14.63
CA GLY A 244 4.87 17.81 -13.47
C GLY A 244 3.46 18.39 -13.64
N LYS A 245 2.70 17.93 -14.64
CA LYS A 245 1.33 18.41 -14.89
C LYS A 245 0.32 17.61 -14.08
N THR A 246 -0.62 18.31 -13.46
CA THR A 246 -1.67 17.69 -12.63
C THR A 246 -2.85 17.25 -13.49
N HIS A 247 -3.31 16.03 -13.29
CA HIS A 247 -4.51 15.48 -13.90
C HIS A 247 -5.46 14.93 -12.84
N ARG A 248 -6.74 14.81 -13.18
CA ARG A 248 -7.71 14.12 -12.32
C ARG A 248 -7.41 12.62 -12.32
N ALA A 249 -7.23 12.04 -11.14
CA ALA A 249 -6.87 10.64 -10.96
C ALA A 249 -8.04 9.70 -11.31
N GLN A 250 -7.75 8.62 -12.03
CA GLN A 250 -8.65 7.49 -12.25
C GLN A 250 -8.27 6.34 -11.30
N LEU A 251 -8.87 6.34 -10.11
CA LEU A 251 -8.55 5.35 -9.08
C LEU A 251 -8.83 3.92 -9.55
N ASN A 252 -7.94 3.00 -9.20
CA ASN A 252 -8.04 1.59 -9.54
C ASN A 252 -9.04 0.83 -8.66
N GLY A 253 -9.31 1.33 -7.47
CA GLY A 253 -10.19 0.73 -6.48
C GLY A 253 -11.09 1.76 -5.81
N SER A 254 -11.72 1.35 -4.70
CA SER A 254 -12.55 2.26 -3.91
C SER A 254 -11.70 3.38 -3.31
N PHE A 255 -12.27 4.58 -3.24
CA PHE A 255 -11.62 5.71 -2.57
C PHE A 255 -11.25 5.38 -1.11
N LEU A 256 -12.05 4.55 -0.44
CA LEU A 256 -11.77 4.08 0.92
C LEU A 256 -10.47 3.27 1.01
N ALA A 257 -10.16 2.42 0.02
CA ALA A 257 -8.91 1.64 0.01
C ALA A 257 -7.68 2.55 -0.21
N VAL A 258 -7.81 3.52 -1.12
CA VAL A 258 -6.77 4.53 -1.40
C VAL A 258 -6.49 5.39 -0.16
N TRP A 259 -7.56 5.88 0.48
CA TRP A 259 -7.48 6.66 1.70
C TRP A 259 -6.93 5.83 2.87
N GLY A 260 -7.48 4.64 3.09
CA GLY A 260 -7.12 3.76 4.21
C GLY A 260 -5.65 3.39 4.20
N SER A 261 -5.12 3.00 3.03
CA SER A 261 -3.68 2.66 2.89
C SER A 261 -2.77 3.83 3.23
N LEU A 262 -3.07 5.06 2.76
CA LEU A 262 -2.24 6.21 3.09
C LEU A 262 -2.38 6.63 4.56
N ALA A 263 -3.59 6.57 5.12
CA ALA A 263 -3.82 6.87 6.54
C ALA A 263 -3.08 5.87 7.45
N GLU A 264 -3.06 4.59 7.09
CA GLU A 264 -2.34 3.54 7.80
C GLU A 264 -0.84 3.81 7.84
N VAL A 265 -0.20 4.07 6.68
CA VAL A 265 1.22 4.43 6.61
C VAL A 265 1.48 5.72 7.39
N ASN A 266 0.62 6.73 7.24
CA ASN A 266 0.79 8.01 7.91
C ASN A 266 0.70 7.89 9.44
N ASN A 267 -0.21 7.05 9.95
CA ASN A 267 -0.43 6.86 11.38
C ASN A 267 0.74 6.15 12.06
N ARG A 268 1.40 5.21 11.36
CA ARG A 268 2.60 4.53 11.85
C ARG A 268 3.72 5.47 12.28
N TYR A 269 3.81 6.64 11.64
CA TYR A 269 4.87 7.62 11.92
C TYR A 269 4.42 8.81 12.77
N ASN A 270 3.17 8.84 13.27
CA ASN A 270 2.66 9.99 14.02
C ASN A 270 3.46 10.31 15.29
N GLU A 271 3.97 9.29 15.99
CA GLU A 271 4.78 9.49 17.19
C GLU A 271 6.16 10.10 16.89
N PHE A 272 6.67 9.88 15.68
CA PHE A 272 7.97 10.39 15.23
C PHE A 272 7.87 11.81 14.68
N LYS A 273 6.68 12.21 14.18
CA LYS A 273 6.40 13.55 13.65
C LYS A 273 6.42 14.58 14.79
N GLY A 274 7.49 15.36 14.84
CA GLY A 274 7.70 16.41 15.83
C GLY A 274 8.70 16.06 16.94
N ARG A 275 9.14 14.80 17.03
CA ARG A 275 10.21 14.39 17.95
C ARG A 275 11.61 14.46 17.32
N TYR A 276 11.70 14.42 15.98
CA TYR A 276 12.96 14.28 15.25
C TYR A 276 13.14 15.35 14.16
N MET A 277 14.40 15.74 13.92
CA MET A 277 14.81 16.80 12.99
C MET A 277 14.43 16.45 11.55
N ALA A 278 13.92 17.44 10.81
CA ALA A 278 13.51 17.31 9.42
C ALA A 278 14.01 18.50 8.60
N TYR A 279 14.41 18.25 7.35
CA TYR A 279 14.75 19.31 6.39
C TYR A 279 13.50 19.96 5.79
N ASP A 280 13.61 21.23 5.41
CA ASP A 280 12.54 21.88 4.66
C ASP A 280 12.45 21.30 3.24
N LEU A 281 11.25 21.32 2.64
CA LEU A 281 11.02 20.70 1.33
C LEU A 281 11.89 21.32 0.24
N LYS A 282 12.20 22.62 0.34
CA LYS A 282 13.11 23.31 -0.59
C LYS A 282 14.54 22.80 -0.51
N GLU A 283 15.06 22.65 0.71
CA GLU A 283 16.40 22.12 0.96
C GLU A 283 16.52 20.68 0.45
N VAL A 284 15.48 19.87 0.67
CA VAL A 284 15.40 18.50 0.13
C VAL A 284 15.48 18.52 -1.40
N ILE A 285 14.72 19.38 -2.07
CA ILE A 285 14.75 19.49 -3.53
C ILE A 285 16.15 19.87 -4.03
N ASP A 286 16.82 20.80 -3.37
CA ASP A 286 18.15 21.25 -3.78
C ASP A 286 19.22 20.16 -3.59
N ILE A 287 19.18 19.45 -2.45
CA ILE A 287 20.06 18.29 -2.18
C ILE A 287 19.85 17.21 -3.24
N LEU A 288 18.58 16.92 -3.57
CA LEU A 288 18.25 15.87 -4.52
C LEU A 288 18.61 16.28 -5.95
N LYS A 289 18.40 17.53 -6.36
CA LYS A 289 18.87 18.05 -7.66
C LYS A 289 20.39 17.91 -7.83
N GLY A 290 21.15 18.15 -6.77
CA GLY A 290 22.60 17.97 -6.77
C GLY A 290 23.06 16.50 -6.83
N THR A 291 22.19 15.54 -6.51
CA THR A 291 22.54 14.11 -6.46
C THR A 291 21.91 13.29 -7.60
N THR A 292 20.93 13.83 -8.33
CA THR A 292 20.10 12.99 -9.23
C THR A 292 20.86 12.61 -10.50
N ASP A 293 21.07 11.31 -10.68
CA ASP A 293 21.65 10.76 -11.90
C ASP A 293 20.58 10.44 -12.96
N ALA A 294 20.92 10.61 -14.24
CA ALA A 294 20.05 10.25 -15.37
C ALA A 294 19.63 8.76 -15.34
N GLN A 295 20.49 7.89 -14.79
CA GLN A 295 20.20 6.46 -14.61
C GLN A 295 19.07 6.20 -13.61
N GLN A 296 18.98 6.98 -12.53
CA GLN A 296 17.93 6.83 -11.52
C GLN A 296 16.56 7.21 -12.08
N LEU A 297 16.51 8.29 -12.87
CA LEU A 297 15.30 8.69 -13.60
C LEU A 297 14.85 7.64 -14.61
N PHE A 298 15.79 6.98 -15.30
CA PHE A 298 15.49 5.89 -16.21
C PHE A 298 14.96 4.64 -15.48
N LYS A 299 15.59 4.25 -14.36
CA LYS A 299 15.13 3.15 -13.50
C LYS A 299 13.71 3.40 -13.00
N LEU A 300 13.40 4.63 -12.59
CA LEU A 300 12.04 5.02 -12.22
C LEU A 300 11.06 4.88 -13.38
N HIS A 301 11.43 5.35 -14.58
CA HIS A 301 10.57 5.23 -15.75
C HIS A 301 10.20 3.76 -16.03
N LEU A 302 11.18 2.86 -15.97
CA LEU A 302 10.95 1.43 -16.12
C LEU A 302 10.02 0.87 -15.02
N ARG A 303 10.17 1.33 -13.77
CA ARG A 303 9.29 0.92 -12.66
C ARG A 303 7.83 1.32 -12.90
N LEU A 304 7.58 2.54 -13.35
CA LEU A 304 6.22 3.03 -13.62
C LEU A 304 5.58 2.33 -14.83
N GLU A 305 6.32 2.16 -15.93
CA GLU A 305 5.83 1.42 -17.11
C GLU A 305 5.52 -0.03 -16.75
N LYS A 306 6.36 -0.69 -15.95
CA LYS A 306 6.09 -2.05 -15.48
C LYS A 306 4.74 -2.15 -14.76
N VAL A 307 4.45 -1.25 -13.82
CA VAL A 307 3.17 -1.23 -13.10
C VAL A 307 1.99 -1.06 -14.06
N ARG A 308 2.13 -0.17 -15.05
CA ARG A 308 1.11 0.04 -16.08
C ARG A 308 0.84 -1.23 -16.90
N TYR A 309 1.89 -1.93 -17.34
CA TYR A 309 1.76 -3.16 -18.10
C TYR A 309 1.22 -4.33 -17.26
N ASP A 310 1.69 -4.49 -16.02
CA ASP A 310 1.18 -5.52 -15.10
C ASP A 310 -0.34 -5.37 -14.91
N LYS A 311 -0.81 -4.13 -14.74
CA LYS A 311 -2.24 -3.82 -14.65
C LYS A 311 -2.98 -4.13 -15.96
N HIS A 312 -2.40 -3.75 -17.11
CA HIS A 312 -3.00 -4.05 -18.40
C HIS A 312 -3.17 -5.56 -18.60
N ILE A 313 -2.15 -6.34 -18.25
CA ILE A 313 -2.17 -7.81 -18.27
C ILE A 313 -3.25 -8.35 -17.33
N ALA A 314 -3.37 -7.82 -16.11
CA ALA A 314 -4.39 -8.26 -15.15
C ALA A 314 -5.81 -8.02 -15.69
N ASN A 315 -6.06 -6.85 -16.30
CA ASN A 315 -7.34 -6.53 -16.92
C ASN A 315 -7.65 -7.46 -18.10
N LEU A 316 -6.67 -7.74 -18.96
CA LEU A 316 -6.83 -8.67 -20.07
C LEU A 316 -7.13 -10.10 -19.58
N LYS A 317 -6.44 -10.57 -18.53
CA LYS A 317 -6.71 -11.88 -17.91
C LYS A 317 -8.14 -11.95 -17.37
N LYS A 318 -8.63 -10.89 -16.73
CA LYS A 318 -10.00 -10.82 -16.22
C LYS A 318 -11.02 -10.85 -17.36
N ALA A 319 -10.82 -10.06 -18.41
CA ALA A 319 -11.70 -10.05 -19.58
C ALA A 319 -11.72 -11.42 -20.28
N LEU A 320 -10.56 -12.06 -20.42
CA LEU A 320 -10.45 -13.40 -20.98
C LEU A 320 -11.20 -14.43 -20.13
N LYS A 321 -11.08 -14.35 -18.80
CA LYS A 321 -11.82 -15.24 -17.89
C LYS A 321 -13.34 -15.06 -18.05
N GLN A 322 -13.82 -13.82 -18.06
CA GLN A 322 -15.24 -13.50 -18.25
C GLN A 322 -15.75 -13.99 -19.61
N SER A 323 -14.98 -13.78 -20.68
CA SER A 323 -15.34 -14.26 -22.00
C SER A 323 -15.41 -15.79 -22.08
N LYS A 324 -14.50 -16.50 -21.38
CA LYS A 324 -14.53 -17.96 -21.29
C LYS A 324 -15.76 -18.46 -20.52
N GLU A 325 -16.07 -17.86 -19.38
CA GLU A 325 -17.26 -18.17 -18.58
C GLU A 325 -18.53 -17.99 -19.42
N LEU A 326 -18.69 -16.84 -20.08
CA LEU A 326 -19.82 -16.59 -20.98
C LEU A 326 -19.86 -17.59 -22.14
N SER A 327 -18.72 -17.94 -22.75
CA SER A 327 -18.70 -18.91 -23.84
C SER A 327 -19.14 -20.31 -23.39
N LEU A 328 -18.81 -20.72 -22.16
CA LEU A 328 -19.26 -21.98 -21.57
C LEU A 328 -20.76 -21.93 -21.29
N GLU A 329 -21.26 -20.85 -20.69
CA GLU A 329 -22.69 -20.67 -20.45
C GLU A 329 -23.52 -20.71 -21.74
N TYR A 330 -23.05 -20.05 -22.82
CA TYR A 330 -23.72 -20.10 -24.11
C TYR A 330 -23.63 -21.48 -24.75
N LYS A 331 -22.49 -22.16 -24.63
CA LYS A 331 -22.35 -23.54 -25.11
C LYS A 331 -23.35 -24.47 -24.42
N ASP A 332 -23.46 -24.41 -23.10
CA ASP A 332 -24.39 -25.24 -22.33
C ASP A 332 -25.86 -24.94 -22.71
N LYS A 333 -26.20 -23.66 -22.88
CA LYS A 333 -27.54 -23.25 -23.36
C LYS A 333 -27.84 -23.81 -24.74
N ILE A 334 -26.91 -23.66 -25.69
CA ILE A 334 -27.08 -24.20 -27.05
C ILE A 334 -27.24 -25.71 -27.03
N GLN A 335 -26.39 -26.43 -26.27
CA GLN A 335 -26.50 -27.88 -26.10
C GLN A 335 -27.87 -28.28 -25.54
N SER A 336 -28.37 -27.58 -24.52
CA SER A 336 -29.67 -27.86 -23.93
C SER A 336 -30.83 -27.66 -24.91
N LEU A 337 -30.80 -26.59 -25.73
CA LEU A 337 -31.82 -26.30 -26.72
C LEU A 337 -31.82 -27.32 -27.87
N LEU A 338 -30.64 -27.63 -28.39
CA LEU A 338 -30.47 -28.64 -29.45
C LEU A 338 -30.90 -30.03 -28.96
N PHE A 339 -30.57 -30.39 -27.72
CA PHE A 339 -31.03 -31.65 -27.12
C PHE A 339 -32.56 -31.67 -26.94
N GLN A 340 -33.18 -30.56 -26.55
CA GLN A 340 -34.64 -30.47 -26.47
C GLN A 340 -35.31 -30.64 -27.83
N GLN A 341 -34.71 -30.10 -28.89
CA GLN A 341 -35.21 -30.24 -30.26
C GLN A 341 -35.16 -31.70 -30.74
N HIS A 342 -34.06 -32.42 -30.47
CA HIS A 342 -33.85 -33.81 -30.88
C HIS A 342 -34.07 -34.83 -29.76
N ARG A 343 -34.98 -34.54 -28.81
CA ARG A 343 -35.09 -35.29 -27.56
C ARG A 343 -35.33 -36.78 -27.76
N GLU A 344 -36.30 -37.14 -28.60
CA GLU A 344 -36.68 -38.54 -28.83
C GLU A 344 -35.53 -39.33 -29.47
N GLU A 345 -35.00 -38.80 -30.59
CA GLU A 345 -33.87 -39.38 -31.32
C GLU A 345 -32.61 -39.53 -30.44
N SER A 346 -32.34 -38.53 -29.60
CA SER A 346 -31.20 -38.55 -28.67
C SER A 346 -31.36 -39.61 -27.58
N THR A 347 -32.57 -39.79 -27.04
CA THR A 347 -32.83 -40.82 -26.03
C THR A 347 -32.78 -42.23 -26.60
N GLU A 348 -33.24 -42.43 -27.84
CA GLU A 348 -33.12 -43.70 -28.55
C GLU A 348 -31.67 -44.03 -28.88
N TYR A 349 -30.91 -43.03 -29.36
CA TYR A 349 -29.47 -43.16 -29.56
C TYR A 349 -28.77 -43.56 -28.26
N TYR A 350 -29.04 -42.87 -27.15
CA TYR A 350 -28.44 -43.18 -25.85
C TYR A 350 -28.78 -44.61 -25.39
N ARG A 351 -30.05 -45.01 -25.43
CA ARG A 351 -30.48 -46.38 -25.07
C ARG A 351 -29.76 -47.43 -25.91
N LYS A 352 -29.63 -47.20 -27.21
CA LYS A 352 -28.95 -48.11 -28.12
C LYS A 352 -27.44 -48.18 -27.87
N CYS A 353 -26.79 -47.05 -27.58
CA CYS A 353 -25.38 -47.03 -27.17
C CYS A 353 -25.15 -47.81 -25.88
N VAL A 354 -25.96 -47.58 -24.83
CA VAL A 354 -25.86 -48.32 -23.57
C VAL A 354 -26.09 -49.83 -23.77
N ASN A 355 -27.06 -50.20 -24.60
CA ASN A 355 -27.31 -51.60 -24.95
C ASN A 355 -26.12 -52.23 -25.69
N LEU A 356 -25.52 -51.53 -26.64
CA LEU A 356 -24.33 -52.02 -27.33
C LEU A 356 -23.13 -52.16 -26.39
N GLN A 357 -22.88 -51.16 -25.53
CA GLN A 357 -21.81 -51.21 -24.53
C GLN A 357 -21.99 -52.38 -23.55
N THR A 358 -23.22 -52.64 -23.09
CA THR A 358 -23.51 -53.79 -22.22
C THR A 358 -23.32 -55.13 -22.95
N VAL A 359 -23.74 -55.25 -24.20
CA VAL A 359 -23.48 -56.44 -25.04
C VAL A 359 -21.97 -56.65 -25.25
N ALA A 360 -21.21 -55.61 -25.55
CA ALA A 360 -19.75 -55.71 -25.69
C ALA A 360 -19.08 -56.12 -24.37
N ARG A 361 -19.55 -55.61 -23.23
CA ARG A 361 -19.06 -56.01 -21.91
C ARG A 361 -19.35 -57.50 -21.63
N LEU A 362 -20.60 -57.93 -21.79
CA LEU A 362 -21.01 -59.31 -21.53
C LEU A 362 -20.30 -60.31 -22.45
N THR A 363 -20.17 -59.99 -23.74
CA THR A 363 -19.46 -60.86 -24.70
C THR A 363 -17.97 -60.97 -24.37
N ARG A 364 -17.36 -59.91 -23.84
CA ARG A 364 -15.97 -59.91 -23.37
C ARG A 364 -15.80 -60.73 -22.08
N GLU A 365 -16.70 -60.58 -21.12
CA GLU A 365 -16.72 -61.38 -19.89
C GLU A 365 -16.89 -62.87 -20.21
N TYR A 366 -17.87 -63.21 -21.05
CA TYR A 366 -18.08 -64.57 -21.55
C TYR A 366 -16.83 -65.13 -22.25
N PHE A 367 -16.15 -64.33 -23.08
CA PHE A 367 -14.89 -64.74 -23.71
C PHE A 367 -13.80 -65.06 -22.67
N TYR A 368 -13.68 -64.28 -21.59
CA TYR A 368 -12.70 -64.55 -20.53
C TYR A 368 -13.03 -65.83 -19.76
N GLU A 369 -14.29 -66.06 -19.42
CA GLU A 369 -14.74 -67.28 -18.73
C GLU A 369 -14.44 -68.52 -19.59
N GLN A 370 -14.87 -68.51 -20.85
CA GLN A 370 -14.61 -69.60 -21.79
C GLN A 370 -13.11 -69.84 -22.00
N ARG A 371 -12.30 -68.79 -22.07
CA ARG A 371 -10.85 -68.91 -22.16
C ARG A 371 -10.24 -69.54 -20.90
N ILE A 372 -10.76 -69.27 -19.72
CA ILE A 372 -10.31 -69.88 -18.46
C ILE A 372 -10.65 -71.37 -18.45
N GLU A 373 -11.88 -71.74 -18.83
CA GLU A 373 -12.31 -73.14 -18.92
C GLU A 373 -11.48 -73.93 -19.93
N LEU A 374 -11.30 -73.40 -21.14
CA LEU A 374 -10.47 -74.01 -22.17
C LEU A 374 -9.00 -74.18 -21.74
N ARG A 375 -8.46 -73.21 -20.98
CA ARG A 375 -7.11 -73.33 -20.40
C ARG A 375 -7.03 -74.42 -19.33
N LYS A 376 -8.06 -74.58 -18.50
CA LYS A 376 -8.12 -75.66 -17.51
C LYS A 376 -8.16 -77.02 -18.22
N ALA A 377 -8.97 -77.15 -19.27
CA ALA A 377 -9.07 -78.38 -20.06
C ALA A 377 -7.78 -78.74 -20.82
N LEU A 378 -7.07 -77.73 -21.36
CA LEU A 378 -5.76 -77.90 -21.99
C LEU A 378 -4.71 -78.40 -20.97
N ARG A 379 -4.65 -77.80 -19.77
CA ARG A 379 -3.74 -78.24 -18.70
C ARG A 379 -4.06 -79.64 -18.18
N GLY A 380 -5.34 -80.02 -18.21
CA GLY A 380 -5.81 -81.35 -17.84
C GLY A 380 -5.59 -82.43 -18.90
N GLY A 381 -5.08 -82.08 -20.10
CA GLY A 381 -4.85 -83.02 -21.20
C GLY A 381 -6.12 -83.46 -21.95
N ASN A 382 -7.28 -82.87 -21.63
CA ASN A 382 -8.56 -83.23 -22.25
C ASN A 382 -8.73 -82.69 -23.68
N ILE A 383 -7.92 -81.71 -24.08
CA ILE A 383 -8.03 -80.99 -25.36
C ILE A 383 -6.64 -80.72 -25.91
N ASP A 384 -6.44 -80.97 -27.21
CA ASP A 384 -5.23 -80.60 -27.95
C ASP A 384 -5.10 -79.09 -28.19
N ASN A 385 -3.88 -78.62 -28.39
CA ASN A 385 -3.62 -77.20 -28.68
C ASN A 385 -4.31 -76.72 -29.98
N ILE A 386 -4.45 -77.61 -30.98
CA ILE A 386 -5.11 -77.30 -32.25
C ILE A 386 -6.61 -77.06 -32.04
N THR A 387 -7.26 -77.92 -31.25
CA THR A 387 -8.69 -77.79 -30.93
C THR A 387 -8.95 -76.60 -30.00
N TYR A 388 -8.04 -76.30 -29.07
CA TYR A 388 -8.06 -75.07 -28.27
C TYR A 388 -8.03 -73.80 -29.14
N GLN A 389 -7.12 -73.70 -30.11
CA GLN A 389 -7.06 -72.52 -30.96
C GLN A 389 -8.27 -72.39 -31.89
N ARG A 390 -8.80 -73.51 -32.39
CA ARG A 390 -10.01 -73.54 -33.21
C ARG A 390 -11.25 -73.03 -32.48
N THR A 391 -11.39 -73.29 -31.18
CA THR A 391 -12.54 -72.80 -30.37
C THR A 391 -12.35 -71.37 -29.87
N LEU A 392 -11.11 -70.96 -29.55
CA LEU A 392 -10.83 -69.62 -29.02
C LEU A 392 -10.91 -68.51 -30.08
N THR A 393 -10.45 -68.78 -31.31
CA THR A 393 -10.41 -67.81 -32.41
C THR A 393 -11.77 -67.19 -32.75
N PRO A 394 -12.88 -67.94 -32.93
CA PRO A 394 -14.18 -67.35 -33.21
C PRO A 394 -14.72 -66.54 -32.03
N LEU A 395 -14.50 -66.98 -30.78
CA LEU A 395 -14.94 -66.24 -29.59
C LEU A 395 -14.21 -64.90 -29.46
N ARG A 396 -12.90 -64.89 -29.71
CA ARG A 396 -12.10 -63.66 -29.74
C ARG A 396 -12.58 -62.71 -30.83
N LYS A 397 -12.93 -63.25 -32.01
CA LYS A 397 -13.45 -62.45 -33.13
C LYS A 397 -14.78 -61.81 -32.76
N LYS A 398 -15.72 -62.58 -32.18
CA LYS A 398 -17.03 -62.07 -31.71
C LYS A 398 -16.91 -60.96 -30.68
N ALA A 399 -16.04 -61.11 -29.67
CA ALA A 399 -15.81 -60.06 -28.67
C ALA A 399 -15.24 -58.79 -29.31
N LYS A 400 -14.29 -58.94 -30.25
CA LYS A 400 -13.71 -57.79 -30.98
C LYS A 400 -14.73 -57.11 -31.90
N GLU A 401 -15.57 -57.89 -32.58
CA GLU A 401 -16.65 -57.37 -33.44
C GLU A 401 -17.66 -56.56 -32.61
N ALA A 402 -18.06 -57.03 -31.43
CA ALA A 402 -18.96 -56.30 -30.54
C ALA A 402 -18.35 -54.96 -30.06
N GLU A 403 -17.06 -54.94 -29.70
CA GLU A 403 -16.36 -53.70 -29.34
C GLU A 403 -16.24 -52.73 -30.54
N CYS A 404 -15.98 -53.23 -31.75
CA CYS A 404 -15.93 -52.41 -32.96
C CYS A 404 -17.29 -51.79 -33.27
N GLN A 405 -18.37 -52.58 -33.22
CA GLN A 405 -19.74 -52.11 -33.48
C GLN A 405 -20.15 -50.99 -32.53
N CYS A 406 -19.76 -51.06 -31.25
CA CYS A 406 -20.00 -49.97 -30.30
C CYS A 406 -19.32 -48.67 -30.75
N ARG A 407 -18.02 -48.73 -31.08
CA ARG A 407 -17.23 -47.55 -31.46
C ARG A 407 -17.68 -46.93 -32.77
N GLU A 408 -18.07 -47.76 -33.73
CA GLU A 408 -18.62 -47.30 -35.01
C GLU A 408 -19.96 -46.58 -34.78
N TYR A 409 -20.84 -47.17 -33.96
CA TYR A 409 -22.13 -46.57 -33.63
C TYR A 409 -21.99 -45.27 -32.82
N GLU A 410 -21.03 -45.19 -31.90
CA GLU A 410 -20.74 -43.96 -31.16
C GLU A 410 -20.32 -42.82 -32.09
N ARG A 411 -19.42 -43.11 -33.05
CA ARG A 411 -18.92 -42.11 -34.01
C ARG A 411 -19.99 -41.67 -35.02
N GLU A 412 -20.68 -42.63 -35.63
CA GLU A 412 -21.65 -42.31 -36.68
C GLU A 412 -22.99 -41.83 -36.11
N GLY A 413 -23.41 -42.36 -34.96
CA GLY A 413 -24.74 -42.08 -34.43
C GLY A 413 -24.92 -40.62 -34.01
N LEU A 414 -23.86 -39.97 -33.49
CA LEU A 414 -23.92 -38.53 -33.19
C LEU A 414 -24.18 -37.68 -34.46
N SER A 415 -23.50 -38.01 -35.56
CA SER A 415 -23.70 -37.33 -36.85
C SER A 415 -25.10 -37.58 -37.44
N LYS A 416 -25.73 -38.71 -37.13
CA LYS A 416 -27.09 -39.04 -37.60
C LYS A 416 -28.17 -38.28 -36.82
N VAL A 417 -27.95 -38.03 -35.52
CA VAL A 417 -28.92 -37.32 -34.67
C VAL A 417 -28.76 -35.80 -34.79
N PHE A 418 -27.54 -35.29 -34.76
CA PHE A 418 -27.28 -33.85 -34.68
C PHE A 418 -26.71 -33.23 -35.98
N GLY A 419 -26.43 -34.03 -37.01
CA GLY A 419 -25.93 -33.53 -38.30
C GLY A 419 -24.63 -32.74 -38.16
N GLU A 420 -24.65 -31.47 -38.59
CA GLU A 420 -23.51 -30.54 -38.52
C GLU A 420 -23.19 -30.12 -37.08
N ASP A 421 -24.14 -30.24 -36.15
CA ASP A 421 -23.98 -29.87 -34.73
C ASP A 421 -23.39 -31.01 -33.88
N ALA A 422 -23.07 -32.15 -34.48
CA ALA A 422 -22.42 -33.28 -33.82
C ALA A 422 -21.15 -32.93 -33.00
N PRO A 423 -20.28 -31.98 -33.41
CA PRO A 423 -19.10 -31.60 -32.63
C PRO A 423 -19.40 -30.95 -31.26
N TYR A 424 -20.65 -30.49 -31.05
CA TYR A 424 -21.05 -29.92 -29.76
C TYR A 424 -21.40 -31.00 -28.74
N PHE A 425 -21.58 -32.25 -29.15
CA PHE A 425 -22.07 -33.32 -28.28
C PHE A 425 -21.05 -34.45 -28.13
N ASP A 426 -20.80 -34.83 -26.88
CA ASP A 426 -20.11 -36.06 -26.53
C ASP A 426 -21.09 -37.00 -25.80
N PHE A 427 -20.77 -38.30 -25.77
CA PHE A 427 -21.59 -39.30 -25.06
C PHE A 427 -21.88 -38.89 -23.59
N ASN A 428 -20.87 -38.36 -22.88
CA ASN A 428 -21.01 -37.88 -21.50
C ASN A 428 -21.95 -36.67 -21.37
N VAL A 429 -22.02 -35.81 -22.39
CA VAL A 429 -22.93 -34.65 -22.41
C VAL A 429 -24.36 -35.12 -22.58
N ILE A 430 -24.60 -36.08 -23.47
CA ILE A 430 -25.92 -36.70 -23.67
C ILE A 430 -26.37 -37.45 -22.42
N GLU A 431 -25.48 -38.20 -21.78
CA GLU A 431 -25.75 -38.86 -20.50
C GLU A 431 -26.15 -37.86 -19.42
N LYS A 432 -25.39 -36.77 -19.27
CA LYS A 432 -25.72 -35.71 -18.30
C LYS A 432 -27.09 -35.09 -18.58
N LEU A 433 -27.37 -34.72 -19.83
CA LEU A 433 -28.63 -34.10 -20.23
C LEU A 433 -29.83 -35.06 -20.14
N THR A 434 -29.63 -36.36 -20.38
CA THR A 434 -30.69 -37.36 -20.18
C THR A 434 -30.98 -37.59 -18.70
N LEU A 435 -29.97 -37.56 -17.83
CA LEU A 435 -30.13 -37.68 -16.38
C LEU A 435 -30.73 -36.45 -15.71
N GLU A 436 -30.46 -35.23 -16.21
CA GLU A 436 -31.05 -33.99 -15.70
C GLU A 436 -32.55 -33.83 -16.05
N VAL A 437 -33.06 -34.62 -17.00
CA VAL A 437 -34.44 -34.57 -17.50
C VAL A 437 -35.33 -35.68 -16.89
N ILE A 438 -34.74 -36.67 -16.25
CA ILE A 438 -35.41 -37.71 -15.44
C ILE A 438 -35.59 -37.19 -14.02
#